data_AF-A0AAW8VW34-F1
#
_entry.id   AF-A0AAW8VW34-F1
#
_cell.length_a   1.000
_cell.length_b   1.000
_cell.length_c   1.000
_cell.angle_alpha   90.00
_cell.angle_beta   90.00
_cell.angle_gamma   90.00
#
_symmetry.space_group_name_H-M   'P 1'
#
loop_
_entity.id
_entity.type
_entity.pdbx_description
1 polymer ?
#
loop_
_entity_poly.entity_id
_entity_poly.type
_entity_poly.pdbx_seq_one_letter_code
_entity_poly.pdbx_strand_id
1 'polypeptide(L)'
;MTKMRALVEVNQNKINIELDDLAELIWGIDKNGLWINHAGTTQTLKDEFRLSFSLFPSDLNPEWKNVPLEWKADGLLIQPVKDNSKEIAVFTEYETELPFNQKGFYNLVAYLATHLNGKISEDDGNHWKTISQFRLKHKSIMIADFYQLLAESIEISAKALPVDEPKYYDLLNE
;
A
#
# COMPACT_ATOMS: atom_id res chain seq x y z
N MET A 1 9.32 14.25 -6.77
CA MET A 1 9.13 13.16 -5.80
C MET A 1 8.10 12.20 -6.37
N THR A 2 8.26 10.90 -6.15
CA THR A 2 7.30 9.89 -6.61
C THR A 2 6.25 9.73 -5.52
N LYS A 3 5.04 10.26 -5.77
CA LYS A 3 3.89 10.12 -4.88
C LYS A 3 3.57 8.64 -4.64
N MET A 4 3.25 8.27 -3.41
CA MET A 4 2.90 6.89 -3.04
C MET A 4 1.43 6.62 -3.33
N ARG A 5 1.06 6.78 -4.59
CA ARG A 5 -0.31 6.70 -5.09
C ARG A 5 -0.38 6.07 -6.47
N ALA A 6 -1.36 5.20 -6.65
CA ALA A 6 -1.63 4.54 -7.92
C ALA A 6 -3.12 4.38 -8.17
N LEU A 7 -3.50 4.41 -9.44
CA LEU A 7 -4.83 4.01 -9.91
C LEU A 7 -4.75 2.62 -10.53
N VAL A 8 -5.77 1.82 -10.29
CA VAL A 8 -5.92 0.48 -10.87
C VAL A 8 -7.28 0.36 -11.54
N GLU A 9 -7.30 -0.03 -12.82
CA GLU A 9 -8.55 -0.31 -13.53
C GLU A 9 -9.27 -1.54 -12.96
N VAL A 10 -10.60 -1.49 -12.93
CA VAL A 10 -11.50 -2.57 -12.50
C VAL A 10 -12.23 -3.11 -13.72
N ASN A 11 -11.63 -4.12 -14.38
CA ASN A 11 -12.23 -4.77 -15.55
C ASN A 11 -12.97 -6.07 -15.21
N GLN A 12 -12.66 -6.65 -14.05
CA GLN A 12 -13.36 -7.75 -13.40
C GLN A 12 -13.15 -7.62 -11.89
N ASN A 13 -13.88 -8.38 -11.09
CA ASN A 13 -13.55 -8.54 -9.68
C ASN A 13 -13.44 -10.03 -9.34
N LYS A 14 -12.21 -10.52 -9.24
CA LYS A 14 -11.88 -11.89 -8.82
C LYS A 14 -11.16 -11.92 -7.48
N ILE A 15 -11.23 -10.84 -6.70
CA ILE A 15 -10.59 -10.80 -5.39
C ILE A 15 -11.38 -11.70 -4.45
N ASN A 16 -10.67 -12.64 -3.82
CA ASN A 16 -11.21 -13.50 -2.80
C ASN A 16 -10.06 -13.89 -1.86
N ILE A 17 -9.68 -12.96 -1.00
CA ILE A 17 -8.56 -13.09 -0.07
C ILE A 17 -8.96 -12.44 1.25
N GLU A 18 -8.61 -13.09 2.35
CA GLU A 18 -8.72 -12.50 3.68
C GLU A 18 -7.60 -11.50 3.90
N LEU A 19 -7.83 -10.51 4.77
CA LEU A 19 -6.87 -9.44 4.97
C LEU A 19 -5.50 -9.93 5.44
N ASP A 20 -5.45 -10.92 6.33
CA ASP A 20 -4.19 -11.43 6.86
C ASP A 20 -3.39 -12.19 5.80
N ASP A 21 -4.07 -12.96 4.92
CA ASP A 21 -3.44 -13.61 3.76
C ASP A 21 -2.87 -12.58 2.79
N LEU A 22 -3.60 -11.47 2.59
CA LEU A 22 -3.12 -10.38 1.75
C LEU A 22 -1.89 -9.70 2.36
N ALA A 23 -1.90 -9.44 3.67
CA ALA A 23 -0.78 -8.86 4.38
C ALA A 23 0.48 -9.74 4.27
N GLU A 24 0.32 -11.05 4.51
CA GLU A 24 1.36 -12.06 4.33
C GLU A 24 1.98 -11.97 2.93
N LEU A 25 1.12 -11.91 1.90
CA LEU A 25 1.53 -11.87 0.50
C LEU A 25 2.25 -10.58 0.11
N ILE A 26 1.74 -9.40 0.49
CA ILE A 26 2.27 -8.12 0.00
C ILE A 26 3.54 -7.70 0.74
N TRP A 27 3.65 -8.01 2.03
CA TRP A 27 4.84 -7.73 2.81
C TRP A 27 5.82 -8.90 2.82
N GLY A 28 5.40 -10.12 2.46
CA GLY A 28 6.29 -11.29 2.46
C GLY A 28 6.77 -11.65 3.87
N ILE A 29 5.84 -11.64 4.82
CA ILE A 29 6.07 -11.92 6.25
C ILE A 29 5.37 -13.21 6.66
N ASP A 30 5.70 -13.79 7.80
CA ASP A 30 4.84 -14.80 8.44
C ASP A 30 3.77 -14.08 9.27
N LYS A 31 2.50 -14.26 8.91
CA LYS A 31 1.37 -13.63 9.60
C LYS A 31 1.03 -14.26 10.96
N ASN A 32 1.57 -15.45 11.28
CA ASN A 32 1.16 -16.18 12.47
C ASN A 32 1.48 -15.40 13.75
N GLY A 33 0.44 -15.07 14.51
CA GLY A 33 0.56 -14.32 15.77
C GLY A 33 0.72 -12.81 15.59
N LEU A 34 0.63 -12.29 14.36
CA LEU A 34 0.57 -10.85 14.10
C LEU A 34 -0.87 -10.36 14.10
N TRP A 35 -1.06 -9.15 14.62
CA TRP A 35 -2.32 -8.44 14.45
C TRP A 35 -2.21 -7.51 13.23
N ILE A 36 -3.11 -7.66 12.26
CA ILE A 36 -3.25 -6.72 11.14
C ILE A 36 -4.27 -5.66 11.53
N ASN A 37 -3.81 -4.42 11.70
CA ASN A 37 -4.70 -3.31 12.00
C ASN A 37 -5.49 -2.95 10.75
N HIS A 38 -6.78 -2.65 10.89
CA HIS A 38 -7.60 -2.25 9.75
C HIS A 38 -8.77 -1.35 10.13
N ALA A 39 -9.20 -0.53 9.17
CA ALA A 39 -10.47 0.18 9.22
C ALA A 39 -11.25 -0.07 7.92
N GLY A 40 -12.55 -0.31 8.05
CA GLY A 40 -13.42 -0.67 6.94
C GLY A 40 -14.67 -1.42 7.40
N THR A 41 -15.62 -1.63 6.50
CA THR A 41 -16.91 -2.28 6.76
C THR A 41 -16.85 -3.81 6.75
N THR A 42 -15.76 -4.39 6.22
CA THR A 42 -15.60 -5.85 6.09
C THR A 42 -14.13 -6.27 6.25
N GLN A 43 -13.88 -7.54 6.55
CA GLN A 43 -12.53 -8.15 6.57
C GLN A 43 -12.04 -8.57 5.16
N THR A 44 -12.78 -8.23 4.11
CA THR A 44 -12.47 -8.63 2.72
C THR A 44 -12.51 -7.42 1.79
N LEU A 45 -11.74 -7.47 0.70
CA LEU A 45 -11.68 -6.38 -0.29
C LEU A 45 -12.83 -6.37 -1.30
N LYS A 46 -13.84 -7.22 -1.13
CA LYS A 46 -14.63 -7.73 -2.25
C LYS A 46 -15.66 -6.74 -2.80
N ASP A 47 -16.37 -6.00 -1.95
CA ASP A 47 -17.59 -5.31 -2.41
C ASP A 47 -17.45 -3.79 -2.54
N GLU A 48 -16.69 -3.13 -1.66
CA GLU A 48 -16.65 -1.66 -1.61
C GLU A 48 -15.30 -1.06 -2.00
N PHE A 49 -14.24 -1.88 -2.08
CA PHE A 49 -12.85 -1.43 -2.22
C PHE A 49 -12.46 -0.34 -1.22
N ARG A 50 -13.14 -0.24 -0.07
CA ARG A 50 -12.88 0.75 0.98
C ARG A 50 -12.23 0.05 2.15
N LEU A 51 -10.92 0.18 2.22
CA LEU A 51 -10.12 -0.48 3.26
C LEU A 51 -8.88 0.37 3.54
N SER A 52 -8.56 0.55 4.82
CA SER A 52 -7.20 0.85 5.23
C SER A 52 -6.69 -0.25 6.14
N PHE A 53 -5.41 -0.60 5.99
CA PHE A 53 -4.80 -1.62 6.85
C PHE A 53 -3.29 -1.43 6.98
N SER A 54 -2.74 -1.82 8.13
CA SER A 54 -1.34 -1.65 8.46
C SER A 54 -0.81 -2.83 9.27
N LEU A 55 0.52 -2.96 9.29
CA LEU A 55 1.21 -3.78 10.27
C LEU A 55 1.35 -3.02 11.59
N PHE A 56 1.64 -3.75 12.67
CA PHE A 56 2.28 -3.20 13.87
C PHE A 56 3.77 -3.55 13.81
N PRO A 57 4.65 -2.65 13.31
CA PRO A 57 6.03 -3.06 13.06
C PRO A 57 6.82 -3.33 14.35
N SER A 58 6.32 -2.86 15.51
CA SER A 58 6.83 -3.22 16.83
C SER A 58 6.72 -4.70 17.17
N ASP A 59 5.76 -5.42 16.56
CA ASP A 59 5.59 -6.86 16.75
C ASP A 59 6.68 -7.65 15.99
N LEU A 60 7.25 -7.01 14.97
CA LEU A 60 8.26 -7.59 14.07
C LEU A 60 9.68 -7.14 14.41
N ASN A 61 9.84 -5.93 14.94
CA ASN A 61 11.11 -5.39 15.40
C ASN A 61 10.92 -4.45 16.61
N PRO A 62 11.40 -4.80 17.81
CA PRO A 62 11.20 -4.00 19.02
C PRO A 62 11.90 -2.63 18.97
N GLU A 63 12.88 -2.44 18.09
CA GLU A 63 13.53 -1.13 17.89
C GLU A 63 12.60 -0.11 17.22
N TRP A 64 11.46 -0.55 16.67
CA TRP A 64 10.41 0.33 16.15
C TRP A 64 9.90 1.34 17.19
N LYS A 65 10.03 1.04 18.49
CA LYS A 65 9.66 1.97 19.57
C LYS A 65 10.39 3.32 19.47
N ASN A 66 11.57 3.34 18.84
CA ASN A 66 12.41 4.53 18.67
C ASN A 66 12.03 5.37 17.44
N VAL A 67 11.14 4.87 16.58
CA VAL A 67 10.65 5.61 15.41
C VAL A 67 9.83 6.82 15.88
N PRO A 68 10.04 8.02 15.29
CA PRO A 68 9.25 9.21 15.59
C PRO A 68 7.74 8.94 15.47
N LEU A 69 6.94 9.59 16.31
CA LEU A 69 5.48 9.38 16.33
C LEU A 69 4.84 9.76 14.98
N GLU A 70 5.46 10.71 14.29
CA GLU A 70 5.08 11.19 12.97
C GLU A 70 5.16 10.11 11.91
N TRP A 71 5.89 9.01 12.09
CA TRP A 71 5.92 7.87 11.15
C TRP A 71 4.98 6.73 11.55
N LYS A 72 4.16 6.89 12.60
CA LYS A 72 3.34 5.82 13.20
C LYS A 72 1.88 5.82 12.75
N ALA A 73 1.50 6.67 11.80
CA ALA A 73 0.17 6.59 11.18
C ALA A 73 0.23 5.55 10.03
N ASP A 74 -0.51 5.65 8.94
CA ASP A 74 -0.01 5.11 7.64
C ASP A 74 -0.13 3.61 7.38
N GLY A 75 -1.39 3.19 7.31
CA GLY A 75 -1.75 1.99 6.56
C GLY A 75 -1.70 2.19 5.05
N LEU A 76 -1.81 1.10 4.33
CA LEU A 76 -2.16 1.13 2.91
C LEU A 76 -3.65 1.41 2.80
N LEU A 77 -4.03 2.42 2.01
CA LEU A 77 -5.41 2.81 1.78
C LEU A 77 -5.87 2.41 0.39
N ILE A 78 -7.09 1.91 0.30
CA ILE A 78 -7.77 1.56 -0.94
C ILE A 78 -9.16 2.19 -0.90
N GLN A 79 -9.56 2.85 -1.99
CA GLN A 79 -10.92 3.33 -2.19
C GLN A 79 -11.27 3.47 -3.67
N PRO A 80 -12.55 3.43 -4.04
CA PRO A 80 -12.99 3.87 -5.35
C PRO A 80 -12.61 5.35 -5.60
N VAL A 81 -12.17 5.67 -6.83
CA VAL A 81 -11.86 7.07 -7.21
C VAL A 81 -13.09 7.97 -7.04
N LYS A 82 -14.26 7.44 -7.38
CA LYS A 82 -15.59 8.00 -7.15
C LYS A 82 -16.59 6.86 -7.08
N ASP A 83 -17.79 7.13 -6.59
CA ASP A 83 -18.85 6.12 -6.54
C ASP A 83 -19.12 5.57 -7.95
N ASN A 84 -19.21 4.25 -8.05
CA ASN A 84 -19.36 3.50 -9.31
C ASN A 84 -18.22 3.70 -10.34
N SER A 85 -17.03 4.14 -9.90
CA SER A 85 -15.86 4.20 -10.78
C SER A 85 -15.39 2.81 -11.23
N LYS A 86 -14.81 2.73 -12.43
CA LYS A 86 -14.04 1.56 -12.90
C LYS A 86 -12.57 1.65 -12.51
N GLU A 87 -12.26 2.48 -11.52
CA GLU A 87 -10.91 2.74 -11.05
C GLU A 87 -10.93 2.80 -9.53
N ILE A 88 -9.93 2.17 -8.93
CA ILE A 88 -9.65 2.31 -7.50
C ILE A 88 -8.33 3.04 -7.33
N ALA A 89 -8.26 3.87 -6.30
CA ALA A 89 -7.04 4.49 -5.83
C ALA A 89 -6.44 3.64 -4.71
N VAL A 90 -5.13 3.42 -4.80
CA VAL A 90 -4.29 2.89 -3.73
C VAL A 90 -3.34 4.01 -3.35
N PHE A 91 -3.25 4.34 -2.07
CA PHE A 91 -2.38 5.42 -1.59
C PHE A 91 -1.96 5.20 -0.14
N THR A 92 -0.99 5.98 0.31
CA THR A 92 -0.57 6.07 1.72
C THR A 92 -0.72 7.52 2.20
N GLU A 93 -0.50 7.79 3.49
CA GLU A 93 -0.66 9.15 4.02
C GLU A 93 0.59 10.03 3.77
N TYR A 94 1.71 9.46 3.33
CA TYR A 94 2.94 10.20 3.02
C TYR A 94 3.34 10.21 1.55
N GLU A 95 3.92 11.34 1.12
CA GLU A 95 4.45 11.50 -0.24
C GLU A 95 5.55 10.48 -0.55
N THR A 96 6.29 10.06 0.46
CA THR A 96 7.32 9.02 0.37
C THR A 96 7.32 8.21 1.66
N GLU A 97 6.93 6.95 1.54
CA GLU A 97 6.86 6.00 2.63
C GLU A 97 8.21 5.45 3.06
N LEU A 98 8.25 4.87 4.26
CA LEU A 98 9.39 4.05 4.67
C LEU A 98 9.50 2.78 3.80
N PRO A 99 10.72 2.27 3.55
CA PRO A 99 10.93 1.16 2.61
C PRO A 99 10.05 -0.07 2.86
N PHE A 100 9.81 -0.48 4.11
CA PHE A 100 8.95 -1.63 4.41
C PHE A 100 7.50 -1.42 3.91
N ASN A 101 6.98 -0.20 3.99
CA ASN A 101 5.62 0.13 3.57
C ASN A 101 5.56 0.35 2.05
N GLN A 102 6.63 0.86 1.44
CA GLN A 102 6.76 0.89 -0.03
C GLN A 102 6.63 -0.52 -0.63
N LYS A 103 7.26 -1.54 -0.03
CA LYS A 103 7.10 -2.93 -0.47
C LYS A 103 5.64 -3.37 -0.45
N GLY A 104 4.95 -3.13 0.67
CA GLY A 104 3.52 -3.42 0.81
C GLY A 104 2.68 -2.73 -0.26
N PHE A 105 2.88 -1.43 -0.46
CA PHE A 105 2.19 -0.62 -1.47
C PHE A 105 2.36 -1.19 -2.89
N TYR A 106 3.60 -1.38 -3.35
CA TYR A 106 3.84 -1.83 -4.73
C TYR A 106 3.32 -3.26 -4.95
N ASN A 107 3.46 -4.15 -3.97
CA ASN A 107 2.89 -5.50 -4.07
C ASN A 107 1.36 -5.49 -4.05
N LEU A 108 0.73 -4.63 -3.26
CA LEU A 108 -0.73 -4.45 -3.23
C LEU A 108 -1.27 -3.95 -4.58
N VAL A 109 -0.67 -2.90 -5.14
CA VAL A 109 -1.07 -2.37 -6.46
C VAL A 109 -0.96 -3.46 -7.53
N ALA A 110 0.13 -4.23 -7.53
CA ALA A 110 0.32 -5.33 -8.47
C ALA A 110 -0.67 -6.48 -8.24
N TYR A 111 -0.99 -6.81 -6.98
CA TYR A 111 -1.99 -7.81 -6.62
C TYR A 111 -3.37 -7.42 -7.14
N LEU A 112 -3.80 -6.18 -6.87
CA LEU A 112 -5.08 -5.64 -7.30
C LEU A 112 -5.18 -5.66 -8.84
N ALA A 113 -4.20 -5.09 -9.54
CA ALA A 113 -4.21 -5.06 -11.01
C ALA A 113 -4.31 -6.46 -11.63
N THR A 114 -3.63 -7.45 -11.04
CA THR A 114 -3.70 -8.86 -11.49
C THR A 114 -5.10 -9.43 -11.33
N HIS A 115 -5.73 -9.27 -10.17
CA HIS A 115 -7.03 -9.88 -9.88
C HIS A 115 -8.20 -9.10 -10.49
N LEU A 116 -8.00 -7.81 -10.77
CA LEU A 116 -8.97 -6.94 -11.41
C LEU A 116 -8.83 -6.89 -12.93
N ASN A 117 -7.83 -7.58 -13.49
CA ASN A 117 -7.46 -7.54 -14.91
C ASN A 117 -7.29 -6.09 -15.41
N GLY A 118 -6.67 -5.25 -14.57
CA GLY A 118 -6.54 -3.82 -14.79
C GLY A 118 -5.13 -3.41 -15.19
N LYS A 119 -5.02 -2.26 -15.86
CA LYS A 119 -3.76 -1.51 -15.96
C LYS A 119 -3.56 -0.64 -14.72
N ILE A 120 -2.33 -0.16 -14.58
CA ILE A 120 -1.90 0.65 -13.43
C ILE A 120 -1.43 2.02 -13.92
N SER A 121 -1.89 3.08 -13.28
CA SER A 121 -1.38 4.43 -13.45
C SER A 121 -0.71 4.90 -12.16
N GLU A 122 0.40 5.62 -12.27
CA GLU A 122 1.14 6.22 -11.14
C GLU A 122 1.21 7.76 -11.26
N ASP A 123 0.43 8.32 -12.18
CA ASP A 123 0.42 9.73 -12.54
C ASP A 123 -1.00 10.20 -12.87
N ASP A 124 -1.95 9.84 -12.01
CA ASP A 124 -3.32 10.36 -12.04
C ASP A 124 -4.09 10.08 -13.34
N GLY A 125 -3.81 8.93 -13.95
CA GLY A 125 -4.49 8.41 -15.13
C GLY A 125 -3.86 8.85 -16.45
N ASN A 126 -2.76 9.62 -16.40
CA ASN A 126 -2.08 10.11 -17.60
C ASN A 126 -1.40 8.99 -18.39
N HIS A 127 -0.75 8.04 -17.70
CA HIS A 127 -0.09 6.90 -18.34
C HIS A 127 -0.42 5.56 -17.67
N TRP A 128 -0.98 4.66 -18.47
CA TRP A 128 -1.36 3.32 -18.04
C TRP A 128 -0.33 2.27 -18.43
N LYS A 129 0.18 1.55 -17.43
CA LYS A 129 1.18 0.49 -17.57
C LYS A 129 0.53 -0.88 -17.41
N THR A 130 1.06 -1.85 -18.13
CA THR A 130 0.76 -3.27 -17.86
C THR A 130 1.35 -3.70 -16.52
N ILE A 131 0.80 -4.76 -15.94
CA ILE A 131 1.32 -5.36 -14.70
C ILE A 131 2.81 -5.72 -14.85
N SER A 132 3.22 -6.26 -16.00
CA SER A 132 4.62 -6.63 -16.28
C SER A 132 5.55 -5.42 -16.28
N GLN A 133 5.14 -4.30 -16.88
CA GLN A 133 5.93 -3.06 -16.86
C GLN A 133 6.05 -2.49 -15.45
N PHE A 134 4.96 -2.50 -14.68
CA PHE A 134 4.96 -2.05 -13.30
C PHE A 134 5.87 -2.91 -12.40
N ARG A 135 5.73 -4.24 -12.48
CA ARG A 135 6.58 -5.18 -11.73
C ARG A 135 8.06 -5.04 -12.10
N LEU A 136 8.37 -4.77 -13.37
CA LEU A 136 9.75 -4.54 -13.80
C LEU A 136 10.32 -3.26 -13.21
N LYS A 137 9.55 -2.16 -13.23
CA LYS A 137 9.95 -0.85 -12.68
C LYS A 137 10.25 -0.94 -11.18
N HIS A 138 9.41 -1.63 -10.41
CA HIS A 138 9.48 -1.68 -8.95
C HIS A 138 10.07 -2.99 -8.40
N LYS A 139 10.73 -3.77 -9.25
CA LYS A 139 11.19 -5.12 -8.92
C LYS A 139 12.03 -5.15 -7.65
N SER A 140 12.96 -4.21 -7.49
CA SER A 140 13.93 -4.19 -6.38
C SER A 140 13.24 -4.16 -5.01
N ILE A 141 12.31 -3.23 -4.80
CA ILE A 141 11.60 -3.08 -3.52
C ILE A 141 10.56 -4.20 -3.32
N MET A 142 9.88 -4.63 -4.39
CA MET A 142 8.87 -5.70 -4.32
C MET A 142 9.43 -7.02 -3.84
N ILE A 143 10.67 -7.38 -4.23
CA ILE A 143 11.31 -8.65 -3.89
C ILE A 143 12.29 -8.56 -2.71
N ALA A 144 12.62 -7.36 -2.23
CA ALA A 144 13.54 -7.18 -1.11
C ALA A 144 13.03 -7.85 0.16
N ASP A 145 13.95 -8.29 1.01
CA ASP A 145 13.62 -8.91 2.30
C ASP A 145 12.92 -7.91 3.22
N PHE A 146 11.78 -8.31 3.78
CA PHE A 146 10.98 -7.42 4.61
C PHE A 146 11.71 -6.96 5.87
N TYR A 147 12.39 -7.88 6.57
CA TYR A 147 13.01 -7.57 7.85
C TYR A 147 14.22 -6.64 7.68
N GLN A 148 14.96 -6.78 6.58
CA GLN A 148 15.98 -5.82 6.18
C GLN A 148 15.37 -4.43 5.93
N LEU A 149 14.30 -4.35 5.13
CA LEU A 149 13.63 -3.06 4.86
C LEU A 149 13.09 -2.43 6.14
N LEU A 150 12.58 -3.21 7.09
CA LEU A 150 12.10 -2.73 8.37
C LEU A 150 13.24 -2.13 9.21
N ALA A 151 14.40 -2.78 9.26
CA ALA A 151 15.59 -2.24 9.93
C ALA A 151 16.07 -0.93 9.27
N GLU A 152 16.16 -0.89 7.95
CA GLU A 152 16.52 0.32 7.18
C GLU A 152 15.51 1.46 7.42
N SER A 153 14.23 1.12 7.53
CA SER A 153 13.15 2.09 7.82
C SER A 153 13.36 2.78 9.17
N ILE A 154 13.77 2.05 10.19
CA ILE A 154 14.09 2.61 11.51
C ILE A 154 15.26 3.61 11.38
N GLU A 155 16.32 3.26 10.65
CA GLU A 155 17.47 4.15 10.44
C GLU A 155 17.13 5.41 9.63
N ILE A 156 16.24 5.31 8.63
CA ILE A 156 15.79 6.44 7.82
C ILE A 156 14.91 7.37 8.66
N SER A 157 13.98 6.80 9.44
CA SER A 157 13.05 7.57 10.27
C SER A 157 13.76 8.44 11.32
N ALA A 158 14.95 8.03 11.78
CA ALA A 158 15.75 8.82 12.71
C ALA A 158 16.38 10.08 12.09
N LYS A 159 16.40 10.20 10.76
CA LYS A 159 17.09 11.26 10.01
C LYS A 159 16.13 12.25 9.35
N ALA A 160 14.87 11.87 9.16
CA ALA A 160 13.88 12.69 8.48
C ALA A 160 12.48 12.42 9.03
N LEU A 161 11.65 13.45 9.06
CA LEU A 161 10.21 13.35 9.30
C LEU A 161 9.49 13.09 7.97
N PRO A 162 8.30 12.48 7.99
CA PRO A 162 7.52 12.30 6.79
C PRO A 162 6.98 13.64 6.28
N VAL A 163 6.57 13.64 5.01
CA VAL A 163 5.81 14.72 4.39
C VAL A 163 4.44 14.14 4.03
N ASP A 164 3.39 14.73 4.59
CA ASP A 164 2.01 14.33 4.33
C ASP A 164 1.69 14.44 2.83
N GLU A 165 1.14 13.37 2.25
CA GLU A 165 0.51 13.43 0.94
C GLU A 165 -0.91 13.99 1.12
N PRO A 166 -1.33 14.99 0.32
CA PRO A 166 -2.71 15.46 0.33
C PRO A 166 -3.68 14.29 0.17
N LYS A 167 -4.77 14.31 0.96
CA LYS A 167 -5.74 13.21 0.92
C LYS A 167 -6.27 13.07 -0.49
N TYR A 168 -6.47 11.82 -0.93
CA TYR A 168 -6.94 11.55 -2.28
C TYR A 168 -8.21 12.35 -2.66
N TYR A 169 -9.14 12.56 -1.71
CA TYR A 169 -10.35 13.36 -1.94
C TYR A 169 -10.09 14.85 -2.14
N ASP A 170 -9.07 15.39 -1.48
CA ASP A 170 -8.70 16.80 -1.64
C ASP A 170 -8.20 17.03 -3.07
N LEU A 171 -7.52 16.03 -3.66
CA LEU A 171 -7.00 16.04 -5.02
C LEU A 171 -8.07 15.86 -6.13
N LEU A 172 -9.30 15.44 -5.80
CA LEU A 172 -10.39 15.34 -6.78
C LEU A 172 -11.19 16.64 -6.93
N ASN A 173 -11.03 17.57 -6.00
CA ASN A 173 -11.77 18.83 -5.94
C ASN A 173 -10.92 20.04 -6.40
N GLU A 174 -9.69 19.79 -6.87
CA GLU A 174 -8.79 20.75 -7.51
C GLU A 174 -8.78 20.56 -9.04
#